data_AF-A0A7Y5NFW8-F1
#
_entry.id   AF-A0A7Y5NFW8-F1
#
_cell.length_a   1.000
_cell.length_b   1.000
_cell.length_c   1.000
_cell.angle_alpha   90.00
_cell.angle_beta   90.00
_cell.angle_gamma   90.00
#
_symmetry.space_group_name_H-M   'P 1'
#
loop_
_entity.id
_entity.type
_entity.pdbx_description
1 polymer ?
#
loop_
_entity_poly.entity_id
_entity_poly.type
_entity_poly.pdbx_seq_one_letter_code
_entity_poly.pdbx_strand_id
1 'polypeptide(L)'
;MTKFDSSAASFTNWNVGTNEIILAVRNTSAESGNAGGFAFRMDVLATTVTGNTIVDLGPTTHYFRHEFDLDAAAAQVSLLELTPLADDGAVYYLNGAEVYRRNMPAGAIGYGTLASTEIGSPAAGTPVSIPSSALVAGRNVLAVEVHQASLDSDDMAMAASLRAVVVPVDPRQPSSLKFDEVASALAPFWIELTNVHSQAIDVGGYEIRSSNEMTAPYVFPSQFVQPGERIIVDAATLGFPVVDNDKLFLFRPGGNAVADAVLMRNRLQGRHPDFGDRWLTPDVPTPGAANSFALHDEIVINEIMYNPRGLLGTPDMPATYQTTSLVSFADTWKFNRSGANLGATWYQTNQPVGGDWQTGQTLIGVESSALPEPLRTTWGDYSQAVTTYYYQKEFTFAGAPAGSELVFRHVIDDGAVFYLNGVELADIGGGSTRFGMPAGAVTSGTFASTSIDNANYSGYIALNPAILNVGTNVLSVEVHIW
;
A
#
# COMPACT_ATOMS: atom_id res chain seq x y z
N MET A 1 -27.77 6.06 6.21
CA MET A 1 -27.21 5.56 4.94
C MET A 1 -27.62 6.53 3.86
N THR A 2 -26.81 7.56 3.62
CA THR A 2 -27.10 8.59 2.60
C THR A 2 -26.74 8.00 1.25
N LYS A 3 -27.68 8.08 0.30
CA LYS A 3 -27.56 7.55 -1.05
C LYS A 3 -26.48 8.36 -1.78
N PHE A 4 -25.37 7.73 -2.16
CA PHE A 4 -24.47 8.32 -3.15
C PHE A 4 -25.14 8.17 -4.52
N ASP A 5 -25.49 9.30 -5.14
CA ASP A 5 -25.96 9.33 -6.52
C ASP A 5 -24.72 9.20 -7.41
N SER A 6 -24.63 8.10 -8.17
CA SER A 6 -23.54 7.88 -9.10
C SER A 6 -23.83 8.65 -10.39
N SER A 7 -23.36 9.89 -10.50
CA SER A 7 -23.28 10.57 -11.79
C SER A 7 -21.94 10.25 -12.46
N ALA A 8 -21.96 9.56 -13.60
CA ALA A 8 -20.78 9.46 -14.46
C ALA A 8 -20.49 10.85 -15.05
N ALA A 9 -19.32 11.41 -14.74
CA ALA A 9 -18.84 12.66 -15.34
C ALA A 9 -17.74 12.33 -16.36
N SER A 10 -17.96 12.67 -17.64
CA SER A 10 -16.93 12.59 -18.68
C SER A 10 -16.25 13.95 -18.82
N PHE A 11 -14.93 13.99 -18.64
CA PHE A 11 -14.12 15.18 -18.91
C PHE A 11 -13.57 15.11 -20.34
N THR A 12 -13.85 16.12 -21.15
CA THR A 12 -13.31 16.30 -22.51
C THR A 12 -12.44 17.57 -22.54
N ASN A 13 -11.54 17.69 -23.53
CA ASN A 13 -10.60 18.82 -23.74
C ASN A 13 -9.38 18.86 -22.81
N TRP A 14 -8.62 17.76 -22.76
CA TRP A 14 -7.32 17.72 -22.10
C TRP A 14 -6.27 18.52 -22.89
N ASN A 15 -5.42 19.27 -22.19
CA ASN A 15 -4.29 19.96 -22.80
C ASN A 15 -3.17 18.96 -23.12
N VAL A 16 -2.37 19.24 -24.14
CA VAL A 16 -1.12 18.51 -24.38
C VAL A 16 -0.16 18.80 -23.22
N GLY A 17 0.24 17.77 -22.48
CA GLY A 17 1.11 17.88 -21.30
C GLY A 17 0.43 17.45 -19.99
N THR A 18 0.88 18.02 -18.86
CA THR A 18 0.33 17.70 -17.54
C THR A 18 -1.05 18.33 -17.38
N ASN A 19 -2.03 17.51 -17.01
CA ASN A 19 -3.35 17.97 -16.61
C ASN A 19 -3.56 17.61 -15.13
N GLU A 20 -4.12 18.54 -14.37
CA GLU A 20 -4.39 18.35 -12.94
C GLU A 20 -5.90 18.17 -12.73
N ILE A 21 -6.27 17.09 -12.04
CA ILE A 21 -7.65 16.83 -11.61
C ILE A 21 -7.70 17.03 -10.10
N ILE A 22 -8.41 18.07 -9.66
CA ILE A 22 -8.62 18.34 -8.24
C ILE A 22 -10.05 17.94 -7.87
N LEU A 23 -10.18 16.92 -7.04
CA LEU A 23 -11.46 16.50 -6.46
C LEU A 23 -11.58 17.09 -5.05
N ALA A 24 -12.55 17.97 -4.85
CA ALA A 24 -12.84 18.55 -3.53
C ALA A 24 -14.14 17.97 -2.98
N VAL A 25 -14.07 17.29 -1.84
CA VAL A 25 -15.24 16.82 -1.11
C VAL A 25 -15.42 17.69 0.13
N ARG A 26 -16.63 18.22 0.31
CA ARG A 26 -17.00 18.99 1.50
C ARG A 26 -18.14 18.29 2.22
N ASN A 27 -17.99 18.11 3.52
CA ASN A 27 -19.11 17.72 4.37
C ASN A 27 -20.04 18.92 4.51
N THR A 28 -21.26 18.84 3.98
CA THR A 28 -22.19 19.98 3.90
C THR A 28 -23.16 20.04 5.08
N SER A 29 -23.18 19.05 5.98
CA SER A 29 -24.02 19.07 7.18
C SER A 29 -23.20 19.24 8.46
N ALA A 30 -23.69 20.09 9.35
CA ALA A 30 -23.08 20.43 10.64
C ALA A 30 -23.23 19.35 11.73
N GLU A 31 -23.79 18.18 11.43
CA GLU A 31 -24.00 17.11 12.41
C GLU A 31 -22.96 16.00 12.25
N SER A 32 -22.25 15.73 13.35
CA SER A 32 -21.33 14.61 13.65
C SER A 32 -20.44 14.12 12.48
N GLY A 33 -19.13 14.25 12.66
CA GLY A 33 -18.12 13.73 11.75
C GLY A 33 -18.44 12.31 11.25
N ASN A 34 -18.22 12.08 9.96
CA ASN A 34 -18.44 10.80 9.30
C ASN A 34 -17.45 9.75 9.87
N ALA A 35 -17.87 9.03 10.91
CA ALA A 35 -17.06 8.01 11.58
C ALA A 35 -16.65 6.84 10.67
N GLY A 36 -17.28 6.70 9.50
CA GLY A 36 -16.95 5.67 8.51
C GLY A 36 -15.81 6.03 7.54
N GLY A 37 -15.23 7.23 7.66
CA GLY A 37 -14.23 7.72 6.70
C GLY A 37 -14.82 8.00 5.31
N PHE A 38 -13.98 8.54 4.43
CA PHE A 38 -14.28 8.75 3.02
C PHE A 38 -13.35 7.85 2.21
N ALA A 39 -13.91 6.89 1.49
CA ALA A 39 -13.18 6.06 0.53
C ALA A 39 -13.80 6.27 -0.84
N PHE A 40 -12.98 6.67 -1.80
CA PHE A 40 -13.35 6.61 -3.21
C PHE A 40 -12.22 5.90 -3.94
N ARG A 41 -12.61 5.09 -4.92
CA ARG A 41 -11.69 4.50 -5.88
C ARG A 41 -11.87 5.26 -7.19
N MET A 42 -10.79 5.83 -7.69
CA MET A 42 -10.77 6.46 -9.00
C MET A 42 -9.96 5.57 -9.93
N ASP A 43 -10.65 4.87 -10.84
CA ASP A 43 -9.99 4.16 -11.93
C ASP A 43 -9.85 5.16 -13.09
N VAL A 44 -8.65 5.73 -13.27
CA VAL A 44 -8.35 6.65 -14.39
C VAL A 44 -7.79 5.82 -15.54
N LEU A 45 -8.59 5.63 -16.60
CA LEU A 45 -8.05 5.26 -17.92
C LEU A 45 -7.73 6.55 -18.68
N ALA A 46 -6.46 6.96 -18.67
CA ALA A 46 -5.96 7.92 -19.63
C ALA A 46 -5.55 7.16 -20.89
N THR A 47 -6.50 6.89 -21.79
CA THR A 47 -6.17 6.27 -23.08
C THR A 47 -5.86 7.38 -24.09
N THR A 48 -4.58 7.61 -24.34
CA THR A 48 -4.16 8.33 -25.53
C THR A 48 -4.34 7.38 -26.72
N VAL A 49 -5.42 7.54 -27.50
CA VAL A 49 -5.52 6.88 -28.81
C VAL A 49 -4.67 7.66 -29.80
N THR A 50 -3.36 7.47 -29.73
CA THR A 50 -2.43 7.92 -30.77
C THR A 50 -2.08 6.69 -31.61
N GLY A 51 -2.62 6.63 -32.83
CA GLY A 51 -2.27 5.58 -33.80
C GLY A 51 -0.82 5.74 -34.22
N ASN A 52 0.10 5.07 -33.51
CA ASN A 52 1.54 5.32 -33.63
C ASN A 52 2.33 4.20 -34.30
N THR A 53 1.66 3.13 -34.75
CA THR A 53 2.32 2.02 -35.43
C THR A 53 1.68 1.82 -36.79
N ILE A 54 2.42 2.18 -37.84
CA ILE A 54 2.08 1.85 -39.21
C ILE A 54 2.47 0.39 -39.42
N VAL A 55 1.54 -0.41 -39.95
CA VAL A 55 1.78 -1.79 -40.34
C VAL A 55 1.96 -1.82 -41.85
N ASP A 56 2.96 -2.54 -42.33
CA ASP A 56 3.15 -2.73 -43.76
C ASP A 56 1.97 -3.52 -44.34
N LEU A 57 1.32 -2.93 -45.34
CA LEU A 57 0.19 -3.54 -46.03
C LEU A 57 0.69 -4.60 -47.03
N GLY A 58 -0.13 -5.62 -47.28
CA GLY A 58 0.16 -6.66 -48.28
C GLY A 58 -0.57 -7.97 -48.03
N PRO A 59 -0.51 -8.55 -46.82
CA PRO A 59 -1.32 -9.70 -46.46
C PRO A 59 -2.79 -9.30 -46.25
N THR A 60 -3.73 -10.18 -46.62
CA THR A 60 -5.16 -9.99 -46.30
C THR A 60 -5.51 -10.28 -44.85
N THR A 61 -4.54 -10.76 -44.06
CA THR A 61 -4.71 -11.08 -42.64
C THR A 61 -3.51 -10.62 -41.83
N HIS A 62 -3.78 -9.94 -40.71
CA HIS A 62 -2.78 -9.43 -39.77
C HIS A 62 -3.00 -10.02 -38.38
N TYR A 63 -1.91 -10.33 -37.67
CA TYR A 63 -1.94 -11.01 -36.38
C TYR A 63 -1.38 -10.13 -35.28
N PHE A 64 -2.13 -9.97 -34.20
CA PHE A 64 -1.75 -9.19 -33.04
C PHE A 64 -1.84 -10.04 -31.77
N ARG A 65 -0.96 -9.76 -30.81
CA ARG A 65 -0.91 -10.47 -29.53
C ARG A 65 -0.52 -9.52 -28.40
N HIS A 66 -1.22 -9.60 -27.29
CA HIS A 66 -0.92 -8.85 -26.07
C HIS A 66 -0.95 -9.78 -24.86
N GLU A 67 0.11 -9.74 -24.06
CA GLU A 67 0.18 -10.47 -22.78
C GLU A 67 -0.20 -9.51 -21.65
N PHE A 68 -0.99 -9.99 -20.69
CA PHE A 68 -1.37 -9.25 -19.49
C PHE A 68 -1.46 -10.20 -18.29
N ASP A 69 -1.18 -9.70 -17.09
CA ASP A 69 -1.29 -10.47 -15.86
C ASP A 69 -2.63 -10.19 -15.16
N LEU A 70 -3.28 -11.23 -14.65
CA LEU A 70 -4.49 -11.17 -13.83
C LEU A 70 -4.16 -11.64 -12.42
N ASP A 71 -4.39 -10.78 -11.42
CA ASP A 71 -4.13 -11.13 -10.02
C ASP A 71 -4.95 -12.35 -9.57
N ALA A 72 -4.35 -13.25 -8.77
CA ALA A 72 -5.05 -14.43 -8.24
C ALA A 72 -6.28 -14.07 -7.38
N ALA A 73 -6.27 -12.89 -6.73
CA ALA A 73 -7.43 -12.34 -6.02
C ALA A 73 -8.60 -11.95 -6.94
N ALA A 74 -8.37 -11.86 -8.25
CA ALA A 74 -9.34 -11.52 -9.27
C ALA A 74 -9.97 -12.73 -9.97
N ALA A 75 -9.77 -13.95 -9.47
CA ALA A 75 -10.34 -15.19 -9.99
C ALA A 75 -11.89 -15.28 -9.96
N GLN A 76 -12.58 -14.20 -9.60
CA GLN A 76 -14.03 -14.03 -9.70
C GLN A 76 -14.38 -12.86 -10.63
N VAL A 77 -13.90 -12.93 -11.88
CA VAL A 77 -14.35 -12.03 -12.94
C VAL A 77 -15.83 -12.27 -13.20
N SER A 78 -16.67 -11.36 -12.70
CA SER A 78 -18.13 -11.39 -12.84
C SER A 78 -18.60 -10.98 -14.23
N LEU A 79 -17.79 -10.19 -14.94
CA LEU A 79 -18.05 -9.72 -16.29
C LEU A 79 -16.73 -9.42 -17.00
N LEU A 80 -16.59 -9.88 -18.24
CA LEU A 80 -15.49 -9.54 -19.14
C LEU A 80 -16.08 -8.87 -20.39
N GLU A 81 -15.63 -7.66 -20.70
CA GLU A 81 -16.11 -6.86 -21.82
C GLU A 81 -14.96 -6.56 -22.79
N LEU A 82 -15.20 -6.83 -24.07
CA LEU A 82 -14.33 -6.46 -25.18
C LEU A 82 -14.94 -5.26 -25.91
N THR A 83 -14.14 -4.22 -26.17
CA THR A 83 -14.49 -3.13 -27.08
C THR A 83 -13.62 -3.26 -28.34
N PRO A 84 -14.15 -3.82 -29.44
CA PRO A 84 -13.37 -4.10 -30.63
C PRO A 84 -13.33 -2.89 -31.57
N LEU A 85 -12.16 -2.58 -32.11
CA LEU A 85 -11.95 -1.77 -33.31
C LEU A 85 -11.08 -2.60 -34.24
N ALA A 86 -11.62 -2.95 -35.39
CA ALA A 86 -10.90 -3.59 -36.47
C ALA A 86 -11.48 -3.02 -37.76
N ASP A 87 -10.68 -3.06 -38.81
CA ASP A 87 -11.01 -2.62 -40.16
C ASP A 87 -12.21 -3.39 -40.73
N ASP A 88 -12.00 -4.29 -41.69
CA ASP A 88 -13.09 -5.07 -42.23
C ASP A 88 -13.59 -6.12 -41.23
N GLY A 89 -12.77 -7.10 -40.85
CA GLY A 89 -13.19 -8.20 -39.97
C GLY A 89 -12.14 -8.59 -38.94
N ALA A 90 -12.57 -9.17 -37.82
CA ALA A 90 -11.64 -9.70 -36.83
C ALA A 90 -12.15 -10.91 -36.04
N VAL A 91 -11.22 -11.77 -35.63
CA VAL A 91 -11.42 -12.88 -34.70
C VAL A 91 -10.55 -12.65 -33.46
N TYR A 92 -11.14 -12.79 -32.28
CA TYR A 92 -10.48 -12.55 -30.99
C TYR A 92 -10.34 -13.87 -30.22
N TYR A 93 -9.14 -14.12 -29.70
CA TYR A 93 -8.80 -15.31 -28.94
C TYR A 93 -8.26 -14.93 -27.57
N LEU A 94 -8.71 -15.62 -26.53
CA LEU A 94 -8.21 -15.49 -25.17
C LEU A 94 -7.59 -16.82 -24.75
N ASN A 95 -6.30 -16.82 -24.44
CA ASN A 95 -5.54 -18.02 -24.08
C ASN A 95 -5.73 -19.20 -25.06
N GLY A 96 -5.85 -18.88 -26.36
CA GLY A 96 -6.03 -19.86 -27.43
C GLY A 96 -7.48 -20.27 -27.71
N ALA A 97 -8.45 -19.85 -26.90
CA ALA A 97 -9.88 -20.07 -27.17
C ALA A 97 -10.47 -18.87 -27.93
N GLU A 98 -11.20 -19.13 -29.02
CA GLU A 98 -11.96 -18.08 -29.70
C GLU A 98 -13.09 -17.58 -28.79
N VAL A 99 -13.13 -16.27 -28.54
CA VAL A 99 -14.10 -15.64 -27.62
C VAL A 99 -15.06 -14.69 -28.33
N TYR A 100 -14.69 -14.16 -29.49
CA TYR A 100 -15.54 -13.23 -30.24
C TYR A 100 -15.12 -13.11 -31.70
N ARG A 101 -16.10 -12.80 -32.57
CA ARG A 101 -15.91 -12.50 -34.00
C ARG A 101 -16.69 -11.24 -34.37
N ARG A 102 -16.09 -10.39 -35.20
CA ARG A 102 -16.75 -9.22 -35.81
C ARG A 102 -16.60 -9.29 -37.33
N ASN A 103 -17.72 -9.23 -38.05
CA ASN A 103 -17.76 -9.18 -39.51
C ASN A 103 -16.99 -10.31 -40.23
N MET A 104 -16.97 -11.50 -39.64
CA MET A 104 -16.35 -12.70 -40.20
C MET A 104 -17.43 -13.72 -40.57
N PRO A 105 -17.24 -14.51 -41.64
CA PRO A 105 -18.19 -15.55 -42.02
C PRO A 105 -18.27 -16.65 -40.94
N ALA A 106 -19.38 -17.39 -40.96
CA ALA A 106 -19.52 -18.58 -40.13
C ALA A 106 -18.58 -19.70 -40.62
N GLY A 107 -18.22 -20.62 -39.72
CA GLY A 107 -17.37 -21.78 -40.02
C GLY A 107 -15.90 -21.58 -39.67
N ALA A 108 -15.05 -22.47 -40.18
CA ALA A 108 -13.61 -22.43 -39.95
C ALA A 108 -13.01 -21.19 -40.62
N ILE A 109 -12.24 -20.42 -39.85
CA ILE A 109 -11.50 -19.25 -40.34
C ILE A 109 -10.04 -19.66 -40.47
N GLY A 110 -9.45 -19.35 -41.62
CA GLY A 110 -8.02 -19.45 -41.83
C GLY A 110 -7.49 -18.13 -42.37
N TYR A 111 -6.18 -18.03 -42.54
CA TYR A 111 -5.51 -16.79 -42.98
C TYR A 111 -5.99 -16.25 -44.35
N GLY A 112 -6.58 -17.09 -45.20
CA GLY A 112 -7.13 -16.70 -46.50
C GLY A 112 -8.63 -16.38 -46.48
N THR A 113 -9.29 -16.49 -45.33
CA THR A 113 -10.73 -16.17 -45.22
C THR A 113 -10.90 -14.66 -45.21
N LEU A 114 -11.76 -14.14 -46.09
CA LEU A 114 -12.08 -12.71 -46.15
C LEU A 114 -13.15 -12.33 -45.12
N ALA A 115 -13.14 -11.06 -44.70
CA ALA A 115 -14.24 -10.47 -43.96
C ALA A 115 -15.53 -10.47 -44.80
N SER A 116 -16.69 -10.41 -44.15
CA SER A 116 -17.99 -10.56 -44.84
C SER A 116 -18.37 -9.32 -45.66
N THR A 117 -17.96 -8.13 -45.21
CA THR A 117 -18.19 -6.85 -45.90
C THR A 117 -17.04 -5.89 -45.68
N GLU A 118 -16.84 -4.95 -46.58
CA GLU A 118 -15.87 -3.86 -46.44
C GLU A 118 -16.36 -2.77 -45.46
N ILE A 119 -15.44 -2.21 -44.66
CA ILE A 119 -15.67 -1.14 -43.68
C ILE A 119 -14.59 -0.06 -43.85
N GLY A 120 -14.75 0.85 -44.81
CA GLY A 120 -13.73 1.87 -45.11
C GLY A 120 -13.47 2.95 -44.03
N SER A 121 -14.07 2.87 -42.85
CA SER A 121 -13.77 3.77 -41.72
C SER A 121 -14.12 3.07 -40.40
N PRO A 122 -13.21 2.24 -39.88
CA PRO A 122 -13.48 1.47 -38.68
C PRO A 122 -13.62 2.36 -37.44
N ALA A 123 -14.69 2.12 -36.69
CA ALA A 123 -14.94 2.76 -35.40
C ALA A 123 -14.93 1.73 -34.28
N ALA A 124 -14.60 2.20 -33.07
CA ALA A 124 -14.75 1.41 -31.86
C ALA A 124 -16.21 0.94 -31.73
N GLY A 125 -16.39 -0.37 -31.58
CA GLY A 125 -17.69 -0.96 -31.34
C GLY A 125 -18.20 -0.61 -29.93
N THR A 126 -19.45 -1.00 -29.64
CA THR A 126 -19.93 -1.01 -28.26
C THR A 126 -19.25 -2.13 -27.48
N PRO A 127 -19.05 -2.00 -26.15
CA PRO A 127 -18.58 -3.10 -25.31
C PRO A 127 -19.48 -4.34 -25.50
N VAL A 128 -18.86 -5.49 -25.73
CA VAL A 128 -19.53 -6.79 -25.84
C VAL A 128 -19.05 -7.70 -24.73
N SER A 129 -19.98 -8.40 -24.08
CA SER A 129 -19.63 -9.40 -23.08
C SER A 129 -19.06 -10.64 -23.77
N ILE A 130 -17.90 -11.09 -23.30
CA ILE A 130 -17.22 -12.29 -23.80
C ILE A 130 -17.00 -13.30 -22.66
N PRO A 131 -16.87 -14.61 -22.96
CA PRO A 131 -16.63 -15.63 -21.94
C PRO A 131 -15.35 -15.35 -21.14
N SER A 132 -15.45 -15.35 -19.82
CA SER A 132 -14.29 -15.23 -18.91
C SER A 132 -13.65 -16.58 -18.56
N SER A 133 -14.23 -17.70 -19.01
CA SER A 133 -13.77 -19.06 -18.66
C SER A 133 -12.37 -19.41 -19.17
N ALA A 134 -11.86 -18.66 -20.16
CA ALA A 134 -10.51 -18.82 -20.67
C ALA A 134 -9.47 -18.04 -19.86
N LEU A 135 -9.87 -17.14 -18.94
CA LEU A 135 -8.94 -16.45 -18.06
C LEU A 135 -8.34 -17.41 -17.05
N VAL A 136 -7.04 -17.24 -16.80
CA VAL A 136 -6.30 -17.94 -15.74
C VAL A 136 -5.72 -16.92 -14.78
N ALA A 137 -5.47 -17.33 -13.54
CA ALA A 137 -4.67 -16.52 -12.63
C ALA A 137 -3.24 -16.39 -13.17
N GLY A 138 -2.65 -15.20 -13.08
CA GLY A 138 -1.34 -14.87 -13.65
C GLY A 138 -1.42 -14.50 -15.13
N ARG A 139 -0.49 -15.00 -15.94
CA ARG A 139 -0.30 -14.56 -17.33
C ARG A 139 -1.43 -15.03 -18.25
N ASN A 140 -2.03 -14.08 -18.95
CA ASN A 140 -3.04 -14.26 -19.98
C ASN A 140 -2.60 -13.63 -21.30
N VAL A 141 -3.22 -14.06 -22.39
CA VAL A 141 -2.90 -13.64 -23.76
C VAL A 141 -4.20 -13.33 -24.50
N LEU A 142 -4.34 -12.09 -24.97
CA LEU A 142 -5.33 -11.73 -25.99
C LEU A 142 -4.65 -11.74 -27.36
N ALA A 143 -5.14 -12.54 -28.30
CA ALA A 143 -4.70 -12.56 -29.69
C ALA A 143 -5.84 -12.15 -30.63
N VAL A 144 -5.50 -11.48 -31.72
CA VAL A 144 -6.47 -10.95 -32.69
C VAL A 144 -5.98 -11.24 -34.11
N GLU A 145 -6.86 -11.81 -34.92
CA GLU A 145 -6.70 -11.93 -36.37
C GLU A 145 -7.57 -10.86 -37.02
N VAL A 146 -6.99 -9.95 -37.80
CA VAL A 146 -7.73 -8.93 -38.58
C VAL A 146 -7.68 -9.32 -40.04
N HIS A 147 -8.85 -9.42 -40.67
CA HIS A 147 -9.03 -9.88 -42.04
C HIS A 147 -9.63 -8.78 -42.90
N GLN A 148 -9.09 -8.59 -44.11
CA GLN A 148 -9.68 -7.70 -45.10
C GLN A 148 -10.81 -8.37 -45.88
N ALA A 149 -11.74 -7.56 -46.39
CA ALA A 149 -12.87 -7.96 -47.21
C ALA A 149 -12.48 -8.12 -48.68
N SER A 150 -11.34 -7.55 -49.09
CA SER A 150 -10.79 -7.66 -50.45
C SER A 150 -9.28 -7.93 -50.45
N LEU A 151 -8.77 -8.42 -51.58
CA LEU A 151 -7.33 -8.66 -51.78
C LEU A 151 -6.54 -7.37 -52.06
N ASP A 152 -7.23 -6.28 -52.39
CA ASP A 152 -6.65 -5.02 -52.85
C ASP A 152 -6.88 -3.86 -51.85
N SER A 153 -7.14 -4.17 -50.57
CA SER A 153 -7.28 -3.16 -49.51
C SER A 153 -5.96 -2.41 -49.29
N ASP A 154 -6.06 -1.08 -49.17
CA ASP A 154 -4.95 -0.14 -49.04
C ASP A 154 -4.89 0.51 -47.65
N ASP A 155 -5.64 -0.04 -46.69
CA ASP A 155 -5.69 0.36 -45.30
C ASP A 155 -5.68 -0.83 -44.35
N MET A 156 -5.48 -0.52 -43.06
CA MET A 156 -5.54 -1.46 -41.94
C MET A 156 -5.68 -0.64 -40.66
N ALA A 157 -6.58 -1.04 -39.78
CA ALA A 157 -6.63 -0.52 -38.41
C ALA A 157 -7.06 -1.59 -37.40
N MET A 158 -6.45 -1.55 -36.21
CA MET A 158 -6.88 -2.37 -35.08
C MET A 158 -6.68 -1.62 -33.75
N ALA A 159 -7.68 -1.70 -32.89
CA ALA A 159 -7.56 -1.43 -31.46
C ALA A 159 -8.49 -2.37 -30.69
N ALA A 160 -8.14 -2.69 -29.45
CA ALA A 160 -9.02 -3.45 -28.57
C ALA A 160 -8.87 -2.94 -27.14
N SER A 161 -10.00 -2.79 -26.45
CA SER A 161 -10.01 -2.60 -24.99
C SER A 161 -10.66 -3.83 -24.34
N LEU A 162 -10.02 -4.36 -23.31
CA LEU A 162 -10.54 -5.44 -22.50
C LEU A 162 -10.77 -4.92 -21.08
N ARG A 163 -11.99 -5.05 -20.57
CA ARG A 163 -12.38 -4.60 -19.23
C ARG A 163 -12.93 -5.79 -18.44
N ALA A 164 -12.34 -6.05 -17.28
CA ALA A 164 -12.83 -7.05 -16.34
C ALA A 164 -13.49 -6.36 -15.14
N VAL A 165 -14.69 -6.82 -14.75
CA VAL A 165 -15.32 -6.46 -13.48
C VAL A 165 -15.11 -7.60 -12.50
N VAL A 166 -14.26 -7.36 -11.51
CA VAL A 166 -13.99 -8.29 -10.41
C VAL A 166 -14.91 -7.93 -9.27
N VAL A 167 -15.70 -8.89 -8.78
CA VAL A 167 -16.44 -8.72 -7.53
C VAL A 167 -15.54 -9.22 -6.40
N PRO A 168 -15.12 -8.37 -5.45
CA PRO A 168 -14.41 -8.84 -4.27
C PRO A 168 -15.29 -9.83 -3.53
N VAL A 169 -14.74 -10.97 -3.10
CA VAL A 169 -15.48 -11.91 -2.27
C VAL A 169 -15.97 -11.15 -1.03
N ASP A 170 -17.29 -11.15 -0.77
CA ASP A 170 -17.84 -10.46 0.40
C ASP A 170 -17.11 -11.01 1.65
N PRO A 171 -16.44 -10.15 2.44
CA PRO A 171 -15.75 -10.60 3.66
C PRO A 171 -16.72 -11.19 4.69
N ARG A 172 -18.03 -10.94 4.55
CA ARG A 172 -19.09 -11.53 5.38
C ARG A 172 -19.61 -12.87 4.85
N GLN A 173 -19.23 -13.30 3.65
CA GLN A 173 -19.58 -14.65 3.24
C GLN A 173 -18.82 -15.64 4.13
N PRO A 174 -19.48 -16.66 4.71
CA PRO A 174 -18.80 -17.68 5.48
C PRO A 174 -17.75 -18.38 4.61
N SER A 175 -16.55 -18.56 5.13
CA SER A 175 -15.49 -19.29 4.43
C SER A 175 -15.85 -20.76 4.30
N SER A 176 -15.60 -21.34 3.12
CA SER A 176 -15.71 -22.77 2.86
C SER A 176 -14.64 -23.60 3.56
N LEU A 177 -13.48 -23.02 3.87
CA LEU A 177 -12.40 -23.66 4.63
C LEU A 177 -12.25 -22.94 5.97
N LYS A 178 -12.17 -23.71 7.06
CA LYS A 178 -12.13 -23.20 8.44
C LYS A 178 -11.16 -23.99 9.29
N PHE A 179 -10.56 -23.38 10.31
CA PHE A 179 -9.86 -24.12 11.36
C PHE A 179 -10.87 -24.98 12.15
N ASP A 180 -10.55 -26.23 12.43
CA ASP A 180 -11.45 -27.19 13.10
C ASP A 180 -10.92 -27.60 14.48
N GLU A 181 -9.65 -27.99 14.55
CA GLU A 181 -8.96 -28.36 15.78
C GLU A 181 -7.52 -27.86 15.75
N VAL A 182 -7.00 -27.36 16.87
CA VAL A 182 -5.60 -26.91 16.99
C VAL A 182 -4.97 -27.44 18.26
N ALA A 183 -3.73 -27.90 18.15
CA ALA A 183 -2.95 -28.40 19.27
C ALA A 183 -2.73 -27.32 20.34
N SER A 184 -2.50 -27.77 21.58
CA SER A 184 -1.95 -26.91 22.63
C SER A 184 -0.57 -26.39 22.24
N ALA A 185 -0.28 -25.11 22.51
CA ALA A 185 1.06 -24.55 22.35
C ALA A 185 2.13 -25.20 23.27
N LEU A 186 1.72 -26.04 24.24
CA LEU A 186 2.61 -26.84 25.09
C LEU A 186 2.82 -28.28 24.57
N ALA A 187 2.19 -28.66 23.46
CA ALA A 187 2.24 -30.00 22.88
C ALA A 187 2.92 -29.96 21.50
N PRO A 188 3.24 -31.12 20.89
CA PRO A 188 3.64 -31.15 19.48
C PRO A 188 2.61 -30.43 18.60
N PHE A 189 3.07 -29.45 17.83
CA PHE A 189 2.21 -28.54 17.09
C PHE A 189 1.60 -29.22 15.86
N TRP A 190 0.30 -28.99 15.69
CA TRP A 190 -0.45 -29.20 14.46
C TRP A 190 -1.73 -28.38 14.52
N ILE A 191 -2.28 -28.11 13.34
CA ILE A 191 -3.59 -27.49 13.15
C ILE A 191 -4.35 -28.31 12.12
N GLU A 192 -5.67 -28.34 12.28
CA GLU A 192 -6.59 -29.00 11.39
C GLU A 192 -7.55 -27.99 10.77
N LEU A 193 -7.81 -28.15 9.48
CA LEU A 193 -8.80 -27.38 8.75
C LEU A 193 -9.83 -28.30 8.12
N THR A 194 -11.08 -27.89 8.12
CA THR A 194 -12.20 -28.66 7.53
C THR A 194 -12.86 -27.86 6.41
N ASN A 195 -13.19 -28.54 5.31
CA ASN A 195 -14.12 -28.01 4.31
C ASN A 195 -15.55 -28.07 4.85
N VAL A 196 -16.12 -26.91 5.19
CA VAL A 196 -17.50 -26.75 5.67
C VAL A 196 -18.50 -26.46 4.55
N HIS A 197 -18.05 -26.42 3.30
CA HIS A 197 -18.93 -26.25 2.15
C HIS A 197 -19.62 -27.55 1.77
N SER A 198 -20.78 -27.44 1.10
CA SER A 198 -21.55 -28.60 0.63
C SER A 198 -20.95 -29.29 -0.60
N GLN A 199 -19.88 -28.75 -1.16
CA GLN A 199 -19.19 -29.29 -2.35
C GLN A 199 -17.68 -29.32 -2.12
N ALA A 200 -16.99 -30.09 -2.95
CA ALA A 200 -15.53 -30.10 -2.96
C ALA A 200 -14.99 -28.70 -3.30
N ILE A 201 -13.93 -28.29 -2.62
CA ILE A 201 -13.26 -27.00 -2.84
C ILE A 201 -11.81 -27.23 -3.21
N ASP A 202 -11.25 -26.41 -4.10
CA ASP A 202 -9.80 -26.32 -4.27
C ASP A 202 -9.25 -25.34 -3.21
N VAL A 203 -8.28 -25.79 -2.42
CA VAL A 203 -7.63 -24.96 -1.39
C VAL A 203 -6.37 -24.25 -1.89
N GLY A 204 -6.02 -24.38 -3.16
CA GLY A 204 -4.87 -23.72 -3.76
C GLY A 204 -4.86 -22.21 -3.53
N GLY A 205 -3.73 -21.71 -3.03
CA GLY A 205 -3.50 -20.29 -2.80
C GLY A 205 -4.07 -19.71 -1.50
N TYR A 206 -4.82 -20.49 -0.71
CA TYR A 206 -5.10 -20.11 0.68
C TYR A 206 -3.79 -19.91 1.43
N GLU A 207 -3.78 -19.03 2.44
CA GLU A 207 -2.56 -18.77 3.22
C GLU A 207 -2.81 -18.85 4.72
N ILE A 208 -1.85 -19.40 5.47
CA ILE A 208 -1.81 -19.28 6.93
C ILE A 208 -0.74 -18.26 7.29
N ARG A 209 -1.16 -17.20 8.00
CA ARG A 209 -0.29 -16.12 8.49
C ARG A 209 -0.34 -16.05 10.01
N SER A 210 0.80 -15.77 10.63
CA SER A 210 0.87 -15.46 12.06
C SER A 210 0.70 -13.96 12.30
N SER A 211 0.24 -13.57 13.49
CA SER A 211 0.35 -12.20 14.00
C SER A 211 1.80 -11.72 14.16
N ASN A 212 2.78 -12.64 14.09
CA ASN A 212 4.19 -12.28 13.97
C ASN A 212 4.55 -12.00 12.50
N GLU A 213 4.55 -10.72 12.13
CA GLU A 213 4.79 -10.25 10.75
C GLU A 213 6.18 -10.59 10.18
N MET A 214 7.11 -11.07 11.02
CA MET A 214 8.44 -11.52 10.55
C MET A 214 8.41 -12.93 9.93
N THR A 215 7.28 -13.63 9.97
CA THR A 215 7.13 -14.99 9.43
C THR A 215 6.58 -14.97 8.01
N ALA A 216 7.15 -15.78 7.12
CA ALA A 216 6.61 -15.96 5.79
C ALA A 216 5.28 -16.76 5.86
N PRO A 217 4.26 -16.42 5.04
CA PRO A 217 3.02 -17.18 4.99
C PRO A 217 3.26 -18.61 4.50
N TYR A 218 2.52 -19.57 5.06
CA TYR A 218 2.35 -20.87 4.42
C TYR A 218 1.25 -20.77 3.35
N VAL A 219 1.55 -21.14 2.11
CA VAL A 219 0.60 -21.11 0.99
C VAL A 219 0.21 -22.53 0.63
N PHE A 220 -1.10 -22.82 0.63
CA PHE A 220 -1.62 -24.13 0.25
C PHE A 220 -1.38 -24.41 -1.24
N PRO A 221 -0.85 -25.60 -1.61
CA PRO A 221 -0.87 -26.05 -2.99
C PRO A 221 -2.31 -26.32 -3.45
N SER A 222 -2.54 -26.32 -4.77
CA SER A 222 -3.84 -26.73 -5.32
C SER A 222 -4.13 -28.19 -4.98
N GLN A 223 -5.28 -28.41 -4.34
CA GLN A 223 -5.78 -29.69 -3.90
C GLN A 223 -7.28 -29.58 -3.67
N PHE A 224 -8.04 -30.50 -4.24
CA PHE A 224 -9.47 -30.63 -3.95
C PHE A 224 -9.70 -31.33 -2.61
N VAL A 225 -10.54 -30.73 -1.78
CA VAL A 225 -10.95 -31.22 -0.45
C VAL A 225 -12.46 -31.44 -0.46
N GLN A 226 -12.91 -32.65 -0.18
CA GLN A 226 -14.33 -33.03 -0.16
C GLN A 226 -15.07 -32.38 1.02
N PRO A 227 -16.41 -32.27 0.97
CA PRO A 227 -17.21 -31.81 2.11
C PRO A 227 -16.91 -32.61 3.38
N GLY A 228 -16.55 -31.92 4.47
CA GLY A 228 -16.21 -32.52 5.76
C GLY A 228 -14.83 -33.20 5.83
N GLU A 229 -14.07 -33.21 4.73
CA GLU A 229 -12.68 -33.68 4.72
C GLU A 229 -11.78 -32.69 5.46
N ARG A 230 -10.76 -33.25 6.12
CA ARG A 230 -9.82 -32.56 7.02
C ARG A 230 -8.44 -32.49 6.41
N ILE A 231 -7.78 -31.35 6.58
CA ILE A 231 -6.37 -31.14 6.26
C ILE A 231 -5.63 -30.89 7.57
N ILE A 232 -4.57 -31.67 7.81
CA ILE A 232 -3.68 -31.47 8.93
C ILE A 232 -2.42 -30.75 8.42
N VAL A 233 -2.06 -29.65 9.08
CA VAL A 233 -0.80 -28.94 8.85
C VAL A 233 0.03 -29.04 10.13
N ASP A 234 1.14 -29.76 10.06
CA ASP A 234 2.09 -29.89 11.16
C ASP A 234 3.14 -28.77 11.17
N ALA A 235 4.01 -28.76 12.18
CA ALA A 235 5.05 -27.74 12.32
C ALA A 235 6.03 -27.70 11.13
N ALA A 236 6.36 -28.86 10.56
CA ALA A 236 7.29 -28.97 9.44
C ALA A 236 6.69 -28.41 8.15
N THR A 237 5.40 -28.67 7.93
CA THR A 237 4.64 -28.19 6.77
C THR A 237 4.37 -26.69 6.89
N LEU A 238 4.01 -26.20 8.08
CA LEU A 238 3.73 -24.78 8.31
C LEU A 238 4.97 -23.89 8.09
N GLY A 239 6.15 -24.36 8.49
CA GLY A 239 7.42 -23.69 8.20
C GLY A 239 7.76 -22.50 9.09
N PHE A 240 6.97 -22.19 10.12
CA PHE A 240 7.28 -21.17 11.12
C PHE A 240 6.82 -21.58 12.53
N PRO A 241 7.50 -21.11 13.60
CA PRO A 241 7.14 -21.43 14.97
C PRO A 241 5.85 -20.71 15.38
N VAL A 242 5.06 -21.38 16.23
CA VAL A 242 3.82 -20.85 16.80
C VAL A 242 3.87 -21.04 18.31
N VAL A 243 3.59 -19.97 19.06
CA VAL A 243 3.62 -19.97 20.53
C VAL A 243 2.28 -19.51 21.13
N ASP A 244 2.15 -19.61 22.46
CA ASP A 244 0.96 -19.12 23.18
C ASP A 244 0.70 -17.64 22.87
N ASN A 245 -0.57 -17.31 22.63
CA ASN A 245 -1.08 -15.99 22.23
C ASN A 245 -0.76 -15.54 20.80
N ASP A 246 -0.10 -16.34 19.98
CA ASP A 246 -0.07 -16.09 18.54
C ASP A 246 -1.48 -16.20 17.96
N LYS A 247 -1.82 -15.30 17.04
CA LYS A 247 -3.01 -15.42 16.21
C LYS A 247 -2.61 -16.02 14.88
N LEU A 248 -3.24 -17.12 14.50
CA LEU A 248 -3.16 -17.65 13.15
C LEU A 248 -4.39 -17.18 12.37
N PHE A 249 -4.13 -16.64 11.19
CA PHE A 249 -5.13 -16.17 10.25
C PHE A 249 -5.09 -17.06 9.02
N LEU A 250 -6.25 -17.60 8.64
CA LEU A 250 -6.45 -18.20 7.34
C LEU A 250 -6.90 -17.10 6.38
N PHE A 251 -6.09 -16.80 5.37
CA PHE A 251 -6.44 -15.87 4.29
C PHE A 251 -6.98 -16.64 3.08
N ARG A 252 -7.95 -16.04 2.41
CA ARG A 252 -8.44 -16.48 1.09
C ARG A 252 -7.34 -16.33 0.04
N PRO A 253 -7.43 -17.04 -1.09
CA PRO A 253 -6.51 -16.88 -2.20
C PRO A 253 -6.28 -15.42 -2.59
N GLY A 254 -5.01 -15.04 -2.68
CA GLY A 254 -4.57 -13.67 -2.96
C GLY A 254 -4.42 -12.76 -1.73
N GLY A 255 -4.62 -13.27 -0.51
CA GLY A 255 -4.11 -12.62 0.71
C GLY A 255 -4.85 -11.36 1.19
N ASN A 256 -5.98 -11.00 0.55
CA ASN A 256 -6.69 -9.74 0.78
C ASN A 256 -7.91 -9.84 1.70
N ALA A 257 -8.31 -11.05 2.10
CA ALA A 257 -9.45 -11.28 2.97
C ALA A 257 -9.20 -12.45 3.92
N VAL A 258 -9.52 -12.26 5.19
CA VAL A 258 -9.44 -13.32 6.22
C VAL A 258 -10.66 -14.24 6.08
N ALA A 259 -10.41 -15.53 5.90
CA ALA A 259 -11.38 -16.60 5.88
C ALA A 259 -11.77 -17.07 7.28
N ASP A 260 -10.79 -17.21 8.18
CA ASP A 260 -10.98 -17.65 9.56
C ASP A 260 -9.76 -17.27 10.42
N ALA A 261 -9.90 -17.33 11.74
CA ALA A 261 -8.80 -17.05 12.65
C ALA A 261 -8.90 -17.87 13.94
N VAL A 262 -7.74 -18.18 14.51
CA VAL A 262 -7.62 -18.83 15.81
C VAL A 262 -6.53 -18.15 16.64
N LEU A 263 -6.84 -17.93 17.91
CA LEU A 263 -5.85 -17.53 18.91
C LEU A 263 -5.32 -18.79 19.57
N MET A 264 -4.02 -19.01 19.45
CA MET A 264 -3.33 -20.17 20.02
C MET A 264 -3.25 -20.04 21.53
N ARG A 265 -3.55 -21.14 22.23
CA ARG A 265 -3.48 -21.23 23.69
C ARG A 265 -2.65 -22.42 24.12
N ASN A 266 -2.19 -22.38 25.36
CA ASN A 266 -1.64 -23.52 26.11
C ASN A 266 -2.70 -24.60 26.47
N ARG A 267 -3.68 -24.86 25.60
CA ARG A 267 -4.67 -25.93 25.70
C ARG A 267 -5.14 -26.35 24.31
N LEU A 268 -5.58 -27.60 24.20
CA LEU A 268 -6.25 -28.09 22.99
C LEU A 268 -7.52 -27.26 22.74
N GLN A 269 -7.77 -26.93 21.47
CA GLN A 269 -8.96 -26.19 21.06
C GLN A 269 -9.60 -26.87 19.86
N GLY A 270 -10.92 -26.98 19.87
CA GLY A 270 -11.67 -27.58 18.77
C GLY A 270 -13.07 -27.00 18.65
N ARG A 271 -13.68 -27.13 17.47
CA ARG A 271 -15.07 -26.75 17.22
C ARG A 271 -16.02 -27.95 17.36
N HIS A 272 -17.23 -27.68 17.83
CA HIS A 272 -18.29 -28.69 17.97
C HIS A 272 -19.48 -28.30 17.07
N PRO A 273 -20.04 -29.23 16.27
CA PRO A 273 -21.12 -28.94 15.33
C PRO A 273 -22.32 -28.19 15.95
N ASP A 274 -22.73 -28.58 17.15
CA ASP A 274 -23.88 -27.98 17.84
C ASP A 274 -23.63 -26.59 18.46
N PHE A 275 -22.37 -26.13 18.55
CA PHE A 275 -22.01 -24.87 19.20
C PHE A 275 -21.49 -23.80 18.21
N GLY A 276 -21.81 -23.96 16.92
CA GLY A 276 -21.41 -23.03 15.86
C GLY A 276 -19.89 -22.87 15.77
N ASP A 277 -19.42 -21.63 15.57
CA ASP A 277 -17.99 -21.34 15.40
C ASP A 277 -17.21 -21.18 16.72
N ARG A 278 -17.82 -21.52 17.86
CA ARG A 278 -17.21 -21.36 19.18
C ARG A 278 -16.07 -22.37 19.37
N TRP A 279 -14.91 -21.85 19.80
CA TRP A 279 -13.81 -22.68 20.28
C TRP A 279 -14.13 -23.26 21.66
N LEU A 280 -14.13 -24.59 21.74
CA LEU A 280 -14.24 -25.38 22.97
C LEU A 280 -12.90 -26.07 23.27
N THR A 281 -12.85 -26.81 24.38
CA THR A 281 -11.68 -27.61 24.78
C THR A 281 -12.03 -29.10 24.59
N PRO A 282 -11.52 -29.76 23.54
CA PRO A 282 -11.69 -31.20 23.35
C PRO A 282 -11.08 -31.99 24.52
N ASP A 283 -11.62 -33.18 24.81
CA ASP A 283 -11.10 -34.04 25.89
C ASP A 283 -9.85 -34.81 25.47
N VAL A 284 -9.68 -35.05 24.16
CA VAL A 284 -8.52 -35.70 23.56
C VAL A 284 -8.22 -35.08 22.18
N PRO A 285 -6.95 -35.05 21.75
CA PRO A 285 -6.61 -34.60 20.39
C PRO A 285 -7.12 -35.61 19.36
N THR A 286 -7.78 -35.11 18.29
CA THR A 286 -8.43 -35.94 17.27
C THR A 286 -8.02 -35.62 15.82
N PRO A 287 -6.72 -35.47 15.51
CA PRO A 287 -6.29 -35.12 14.15
C PRO A 287 -6.77 -36.17 13.13
N GLY A 288 -7.48 -35.71 12.10
CA GLY A 288 -8.07 -36.50 11.02
C GLY A 288 -9.43 -37.11 11.36
N ALA A 289 -9.96 -36.90 12.56
CA ALA A 289 -11.22 -37.43 13.03
C ALA A 289 -12.15 -36.31 13.53
N ALA A 290 -13.41 -36.64 13.80
CA ALA A 290 -14.32 -35.68 14.42
C ALA A 290 -13.87 -35.35 15.85
N ASN A 291 -13.94 -34.07 16.20
CA ASN A 291 -13.59 -33.57 17.52
C ASN A 291 -14.38 -34.28 18.63
N SER A 292 -13.65 -34.78 19.64
CA SER A 292 -14.24 -35.40 20.83
C SER A 292 -14.43 -34.38 21.94
N PHE A 293 -15.57 -34.44 22.64
CA PHE A 293 -15.82 -33.62 23.81
C PHE A 293 -16.52 -34.41 24.91
N ALA A 294 -15.99 -34.33 26.13
CA ALA A 294 -16.71 -34.69 27.34
C ALA A 294 -17.49 -33.47 27.85
N LEU A 295 -18.72 -33.30 27.34
CA LEU A 295 -19.61 -32.24 27.78
C LEU A 295 -20.26 -32.61 29.11
N HIS A 296 -20.22 -31.67 30.05
CA HIS A 296 -20.75 -31.82 31.40
C HIS A 296 -21.95 -30.87 31.56
N ASP A 297 -23.16 -31.42 31.60
CA ASP A 297 -24.42 -30.68 31.82
C ASP A 297 -24.94 -30.81 33.26
N GLU A 298 -24.22 -31.56 34.12
CA GLU A 298 -24.56 -31.71 35.53
C GLU A 298 -24.31 -30.45 36.36
N ILE A 299 -23.49 -29.52 35.86
CA ILE A 299 -23.25 -28.23 36.50
C ILE A 299 -24.31 -27.23 36.05
N VAL A 300 -25.35 -27.09 36.86
CA VAL A 300 -26.36 -26.03 36.68
C VAL A 300 -25.87 -24.75 37.37
N ILE A 301 -25.39 -23.79 36.59
CA ILE A 301 -25.17 -22.44 37.09
C ILE A 301 -26.54 -21.75 37.20
N ASN A 302 -27.15 -21.85 38.38
CA ASN A 302 -28.48 -21.29 38.63
C ASN A 302 -28.50 -19.76 38.58
N GLU A 303 -27.40 -19.10 38.93
CA GLU A 303 -27.31 -17.66 38.90
C GLU A 303 -25.88 -17.23 38.58
N ILE A 304 -25.71 -16.59 37.43
CA ILE A 304 -24.55 -15.75 37.17
C ILE A 304 -24.93 -14.33 37.55
N MET A 305 -24.06 -13.61 38.26
CA MET A 305 -24.12 -12.16 38.25
C MET A 305 -23.65 -11.69 36.86
N TYR A 306 -24.50 -11.87 35.83
CA TYR A 306 -24.23 -11.50 34.43
C TYR A 306 -23.99 -9.99 34.27
N ASN A 307 -24.48 -9.21 35.22
CA ASN A 307 -24.24 -7.77 35.32
C ASN A 307 -23.77 -7.44 36.75
N PRO A 308 -22.53 -7.81 37.14
CA PRO A 308 -21.99 -7.35 38.39
C PRO A 308 -21.93 -5.83 38.35
N ARG A 309 -22.06 -5.15 39.50
CA ARG A 309 -21.87 -3.69 39.52
C ARG A 309 -20.58 -3.42 38.75
N GLY A 310 -20.69 -2.66 37.66
CA GLY A 310 -19.54 -2.39 36.82
C GLY A 310 -18.40 -1.97 37.74
N LEU A 311 -17.26 -2.65 37.65
CA LEU A 311 -16.02 -2.04 38.09
C LEU A 311 -16.06 -0.65 37.45
N LEU A 312 -15.98 0.41 38.28
CA LEU A 312 -15.95 1.77 37.78
C LEU A 312 -15.02 1.75 36.58
N GLY A 313 -15.55 2.07 35.39
CA GLY A 313 -14.81 1.89 34.16
C GLY A 313 -13.43 2.49 34.39
N THR A 314 -12.38 1.66 34.30
CA THR A 314 -11.06 2.23 34.08
C THR A 314 -11.27 3.08 32.84
N PRO A 315 -11.12 4.42 32.96
CA PRO A 315 -11.27 5.30 31.82
C PRO A 315 -10.48 4.69 30.67
N ASP A 316 -10.98 4.79 29.42
CA ASP A 316 -10.16 4.46 28.25
C ASP A 316 -8.77 5.00 28.52
N MET A 317 -7.78 4.10 28.68
CA MET A 317 -6.41 4.56 28.78
C MET A 317 -6.13 5.08 27.38
N PRO A 318 -6.05 6.40 27.17
CA PRO A 318 -5.70 6.91 25.86
C PRO A 318 -4.34 6.28 25.53
N ALA A 319 -4.09 6.00 24.25
CA ALA A 319 -2.78 5.51 23.83
C ALA A 319 -1.69 6.37 24.51
N THR A 320 -0.92 5.75 25.39
CA THR A 320 0.15 6.44 26.11
C THR A 320 1.32 6.56 25.15
N TYR A 321 1.38 7.67 24.42
CA TYR A 321 2.55 8.01 23.62
C TYR A 321 3.60 8.59 24.55
N GLN A 322 4.81 8.04 24.49
CA GLN A 322 5.96 8.64 25.15
C GLN A 322 6.61 9.61 24.16
N THR A 323 6.56 10.90 24.46
CA THR A 323 7.29 11.91 23.68
C THR A 323 8.71 12.00 24.20
N THR A 324 9.69 11.76 23.33
CA THR A 324 11.11 11.94 23.64
C THR A 324 11.65 13.12 22.83
N SER A 325 12.13 14.16 23.53
CA SER A 325 12.85 15.25 22.89
C SER A 325 14.25 14.76 22.52
N LEU A 326 14.56 14.70 21.21
CA LEU A 326 15.87 14.27 20.70
C LEU A 326 16.88 15.43 20.63
N VAL A 327 16.40 16.61 20.24
CA VAL A 327 17.17 17.86 20.18
C VAL A 327 16.28 19.01 20.67
N SER A 328 16.82 19.85 21.55
CA SER A 328 16.09 20.97 22.18
C SER A 328 16.68 22.33 21.79
N PHE A 329 15.88 23.39 21.85
CA PHE A 329 16.31 24.79 21.70
C PHE A 329 17.22 25.29 22.84
N ALA A 330 17.47 24.47 23.87
CA ALA A 330 18.44 24.77 24.92
C ALA A 330 19.76 23.99 24.75
N ASP A 331 19.84 23.12 23.74
CA ASP A 331 21.01 22.26 23.53
C ASP A 331 22.22 23.07 23.07
N THR A 332 23.39 22.59 23.47
CA THR A 332 24.66 22.99 22.89
C THR A 332 24.84 22.34 21.52
N TRP A 333 25.13 23.18 20.53
CA TRP A 333 25.46 22.82 19.16
C TRP A 333 26.90 23.19 18.84
N LYS A 334 27.47 22.48 17.86
CA LYS A 334 28.67 22.93 17.17
C LYS A 334 28.28 23.88 16.05
N PHE A 335 29.04 24.93 15.83
CA PHE A 335 28.80 25.84 14.72
C PHE A 335 30.10 26.33 14.09
N ASN A 336 30.05 26.66 12.81
CA ASN A 336 31.11 27.30 12.05
C ASN A 336 30.54 28.54 11.36
N ARG A 337 31.18 29.68 11.61
CA ARG A 337 30.78 31.00 11.11
C ARG A 337 31.88 31.70 10.30
N SER A 338 32.88 30.96 9.83
CA SER A 338 34.01 31.56 9.09
C SER A 338 33.65 32.00 7.67
N GLY A 339 32.50 31.55 7.15
CA GLY A 339 32.10 31.76 5.76
C GLY A 339 32.88 30.92 4.75
N ALA A 340 33.72 29.99 5.22
CA ALA A 340 34.47 29.10 4.35
C ALA A 340 33.54 28.14 3.59
N ASN A 341 33.85 27.88 2.32
CA ASN A 341 33.17 26.84 1.55
C ASN A 341 33.64 25.46 2.04
N LEU A 342 32.78 24.75 2.78
CA LEU A 342 33.07 23.41 3.30
C LEU A 342 32.79 22.28 2.27
N GLY A 343 32.36 22.62 1.05
CA GLY A 343 32.05 21.67 -0.02
C GLY A 343 30.70 20.97 0.16
N ALA A 344 30.28 20.20 -0.84
CA ALA A 344 28.94 19.57 -0.90
C ALA A 344 28.75 18.32 -0.02
N THR A 345 29.76 17.95 0.78
CA THR A 345 29.75 16.73 1.61
C THR A 345 30.06 17.00 3.09
N TRP A 346 30.10 18.27 3.51
CA TRP A 346 30.48 18.67 4.87
C TRP A 346 29.60 18.02 5.95
N TYR A 347 28.31 17.79 5.62
CA TYR A 347 27.29 17.20 6.49
C TYR A 347 27.40 15.67 6.63
N GLN A 348 28.22 15.00 5.82
CA GLN A 348 28.43 13.55 5.90
C GLN A 348 29.35 13.14 7.05
N THR A 349 30.10 14.09 7.62
CA THR A 349 31.04 13.82 8.73
C THR A 349 30.76 14.71 9.93
N ASN A 350 30.92 14.14 11.12
CA ASN A 350 30.77 14.85 12.38
C ASN A 350 32.05 15.68 12.66
N GLN A 351 31.96 16.99 12.53
CA GLN A 351 33.13 17.87 12.60
C GLN A 351 33.65 18.00 14.05
N PRO A 352 34.97 17.90 14.30
CA PRO A 352 35.52 18.09 15.63
C PRO A 352 35.46 19.57 16.04
N VAL A 353 35.40 19.83 17.35
CA VAL A 353 35.54 21.20 17.88
C VAL A 353 37.00 21.64 17.78
N GLY A 354 37.24 22.86 17.29
CA GLY A 354 38.58 23.42 17.07
C GLY A 354 38.70 24.10 15.70
N GLY A 355 39.63 25.08 15.59
CA GLY A 355 39.73 25.92 14.40
C GLY A 355 38.49 26.80 14.25
N ASP A 356 37.80 26.70 13.12
CA ASP A 356 36.57 27.44 12.82
C ASP A 356 35.31 26.87 13.50
N TRP A 357 35.37 25.62 13.98
CA TRP A 357 34.25 24.96 14.67
C TRP A 357 34.27 25.27 16.15
N GLN A 358 33.22 25.95 16.61
CA GLN A 358 33.01 26.38 17.99
C GLN A 358 31.77 25.69 18.57
N THR A 359 31.53 25.85 19.88
CA THR A 359 30.31 25.36 20.54
C THR A 359 29.53 26.49 21.19
N GLY A 360 28.20 26.37 21.21
CA GLY A 360 27.31 27.35 21.84
C GLY A 360 25.93 26.77 22.05
N GLN A 361 25.21 27.27 23.05
CA GLN A 361 23.80 26.93 23.25
C GLN A 361 22.92 27.66 22.24
N THR A 362 21.95 26.95 21.68
CA THR A 362 20.91 27.54 20.83
C THR A 362 19.95 28.41 21.64
N LEU A 363 19.32 29.46 21.08
CA LEU A 363 19.55 30.01 19.74
C LEU A 363 20.91 30.72 19.63
N ILE A 364 21.53 30.60 18.46
CA ILE A 364 22.87 31.14 18.14
C ILE A 364 22.72 32.18 17.03
N GLY A 365 23.16 33.42 17.25
CA GLY A 365 23.08 34.47 16.23
C GLY A 365 23.17 35.89 16.78
N VAL A 366 22.68 36.85 15.99
CA VAL A 366 22.53 38.26 16.36
C VAL A 366 21.11 38.66 16.01
N GLU A 367 20.35 39.15 16.99
CA GLU A 367 19.02 39.70 16.78
C GLU A 367 18.77 40.78 17.85
N SER A 368 18.10 41.87 17.45
CA SER A 368 17.76 42.97 18.36
C SER A 368 16.28 42.96 18.78
N SER A 369 15.45 42.24 18.02
CA SER A 369 14.03 42.04 18.25
C SER A 369 13.77 40.85 19.18
N ALA A 370 12.53 40.76 19.68
CA ALA A 370 12.12 39.65 20.51
C ALA A 370 11.87 38.38 19.66
N LEU A 371 12.59 37.31 19.96
CA LEU A 371 12.42 35.98 19.36
C LEU A 371 11.55 35.07 20.23
N PRO A 372 10.92 34.01 19.68
CA PRO A 372 10.14 33.04 20.45
C PRO A 372 10.99 32.23 21.45
N GLU A 373 12.29 32.11 21.22
CA GLU A 373 13.28 31.58 22.15
C GLU A 373 14.41 32.62 22.31
N PRO A 374 14.99 32.80 23.51
CA PRO A 374 16.07 33.75 23.69
C PRO A 374 17.36 33.29 22.99
N LEU A 375 18.12 34.24 22.42
CA LEU A 375 19.51 33.99 22.05
C LEU A 375 20.31 33.61 23.30
N ARG A 376 20.93 32.42 23.29
CA ARG A 376 21.82 31.95 24.37
C ARG A 376 23.28 32.07 23.99
N THR A 377 23.58 32.06 22.69
CA THR A 377 24.90 32.38 22.16
C THR A 377 24.78 33.56 21.21
N THR A 378 25.11 34.74 21.69
CA THR A 378 25.08 35.97 20.88
C THR A 378 26.43 36.24 20.24
N TRP A 379 26.43 36.75 19.01
CA TRP A 379 27.64 37.29 18.40
C TRP A 379 27.72 38.82 18.57
N GLY A 380 28.92 39.40 18.44
CA GLY A 380 29.10 40.86 18.43
C GLY A 380 28.68 41.49 17.09
N ASP A 381 29.23 42.66 16.76
CA ASP A 381 28.87 43.44 15.56
C ASP A 381 28.74 42.60 14.29
N TYR A 382 27.58 42.69 13.63
CA TYR A 382 27.22 42.08 12.34
C TYR A 382 27.98 42.71 11.14
N SER A 383 29.20 43.22 11.36
CA SER A 383 30.00 43.93 10.37
C SER A 383 30.68 43.02 9.35
N GLN A 384 30.62 41.70 9.55
CA GLN A 384 31.17 40.67 8.67
C GLN A 384 30.18 39.51 8.50
N ALA A 385 28.97 39.83 8.02
CA ALA A 385 28.02 38.79 7.61
C ALA A 385 28.64 37.93 6.50
N VAL A 386 28.55 36.61 6.66
CA VAL A 386 28.96 35.64 5.64
C VAL A 386 27.71 34.97 5.09
N THR A 387 27.76 34.49 3.84
CA THR A 387 26.57 33.96 3.19
C THR A 387 26.01 32.71 3.88
N THR A 388 26.90 31.84 4.38
CA THR A 388 26.50 30.54 4.97
C THR A 388 27.11 30.32 6.34
N TYR A 389 26.29 29.82 7.25
CA TYR A 389 26.66 29.37 8.60
C TYR A 389 26.34 27.88 8.74
N TYR A 390 27.24 27.12 9.36
CA TYR A 390 27.09 25.67 9.51
C TYR A 390 26.88 25.29 10.96
N TYR A 391 25.99 24.33 11.22
CA TYR A 391 25.64 23.85 12.54
C TYR A 391 25.60 22.33 12.57
N GLN A 392 26.04 21.72 13.68
CA GLN A 392 25.90 20.29 13.92
C GLN A 392 25.54 19.96 15.36
N LYS A 393 24.63 19.00 15.53
CA LYS A 393 24.25 18.41 16.80
C LYS A 393 24.34 16.90 16.73
N GLU A 394 25.16 16.34 17.61
CA GLU A 394 25.11 14.92 17.92
C GLU A 394 24.07 14.66 19.02
N PHE A 395 23.26 13.62 18.84
CA PHE A 395 22.29 13.15 19.83
C PHE A 395 22.15 11.64 19.79
N THR A 396 21.62 11.05 20.86
CA THR A 396 21.40 9.60 20.97
C THR A 396 19.92 9.27 20.88
N PHE A 397 19.58 8.27 20.07
CA PHE A 397 18.24 7.70 19.98
C PHE A 397 18.26 6.24 20.46
N ALA A 398 17.52 5.94 21.53
CA ALA A 398 17.46 4.60 22.12
C ALA A 398 16.18 3.81 21.78
N GLY A 399 15.30 4.38 20.95
CA GLY A 399 14.01 3.78 20.58
C GLY A 399 14.08 2.92 19.31
N ALA A 400 12.92 2.46 18.86
CA ALA A 400 12.76 1.78 17.58
C ALA A 400 12.15 2.74 16.53
N PRO A 401 12.77 2.92 15.36
CA PRO A 401 12.19 3.76 14.30
C PRO A 401 10.81 3.29 13.84
N ALA A 402 10.62 1.98 13.71
CA ALA A 402 9.35 1.39 13.28
C ALA A 402 8.25 1.66 14.32
N GLY A 403 7.11 2.19 13.86
CA GLY A 403 5.97 2.52 14.72
C GLY A 403 6.11 3.82 15.52
N SER A 404 7.20 4.58 15.31
CA SER A 404 7.39 5.91 15.92
C SER A 404 6.91 7.03 14.99
N GLU A 405 6.63 8.21 15.55
CA GLU A 405 6.48 9.45 14.79
C GLU A 405 7.71 10.32 15.02
N LEU A 406 8.27 10.88 13.94
CA LEU A 406 9.39 11.82 14.01
C LEU A 406 8.94 13.16 13.44
N VAL A 407 9.00 14.19 14.28
CA VAL A 407 8.73 15.57 13.86
C VAL A 407 9.88 16.47 14.30
N PHE A 408 10.15 17.50 13.53
CA PHE A 408 11.02 18.60 13.94
C PHE A 408 10.39 19.95 13.64
N ARG A 409 10.86 20.99 14.32
CA ARG A 409 10.55 22.38 14.03
C ARG A 409 11.80 23.22 14.25
N HIS A 410 11.86 24.40 13.65
CA HIS A 410 13.04 25.26 13.71
C HIS A 410 12.65 26.72 13.94
N VAL A 411 13.65 27.52 14.32
CA VAL A 411 13.60 29.00 14.32
C VAL A 411 14.81 29.42 13.51
N ILE A 412 14.57 29.74 12.24
CA ILE A 412 15.62 30.05 11.26
C ILE A 412 15.30 31.40 10.66
N ASP A 413 16.35 32.19 10.47
CA ASP A 413 16.31 33.44 9.75
C ASP A 413 16.72 33.23 8.29
N ASP A 414 16.01 33.88 7.37
CA ASP A 414 16.09 33.76 5.91
C ASP A 414 15.92 32.35 5.32
N GLY A 415 16.96 31.49 5.37
CA GLY A 415 16.92 30.17 4.74
C GLY A 415 17.84 29.10 5.34
N ALA A 416 17.47 27.83 5.17
CA ALA A 416 18.26 26.70 5.63
C ALA A 416 18.04 25.41 4.82
N VAL A 417 19.07 24.56 4.82
CA VAL A 417 19.01 23.16 4.39
C VAL A 417 19.37 22.25 5.56
N PHE A 418 18.61 21.17 5.74
CA PHE A 418 18.71 20.27 6.88
C PHE A 418 19.15 18.89 6.42
N TYR A 419 20.06 18.28 7.18
CA TYR A 419 20.60 16.96 6.90
C TYR A 419 20.62 16.13 8.18
N LEU A 420 20.26 14.85 8.10
CA LEU A 420 20.37 13.91 9.21
C LEU A 420 21.15 12.69 8.76
N ASN A 421 22.19 12.34 9.51
CA ASN A 421 23.04 11.17 9.25
C ASN A 421 23.65 11.16 7.83
N GLY A 422 23.98 12.34 7.30
CA GLY A 422 24.57 12.49 5.97
C GLY A 422 23.56 12.53 4.81
N VAL A 423 22.26 12.56 5.09
CA VAL A 423 21.19 12.61 4.08
C VAL A 423 20.40 13.90 4.22
N GLU A 424 20.14 14.60 3.12
CA GLU A 424 19.25 15.78 3.11
C GLU A 424 17.83 15.36 3.50
N LEU A 425 17.22 16.09 4.43
CA LEU A 425 15.89 15.76 4.92
C LEU A 425 14.81 15.97 3.85
N ALA A 426 13.90 15.00 3.79
CA ALA A 426 12.63 15.10 3.07
C ALA A 426 11.49 14.91 4.09
N ASP A 427 10.35 15.53 3.83
CA ASP A 427 9.15 15.29 4.63
C ASP A 427 8.64 13.85 4.46
N ILE A 428 7.68 13.44 5.27
CA ILE A 428 7.13 12.08 5.25
C ILE A 428 6.51 11.69 3.88
N GLY A 429 6.11 12.66 3.06
CA GLY A 429 5.61 12.48 1.70
C GLY A 429 6.69 12.53 0.62
N GLY A 430 7.96 12.70 0.98
CA GLY A 430 9.09 12.83 0.05
C GLY A 430 9.30 14.25 -0.49
N GLY A 431 8.61 15.27 0.06
CA GLY A 431 8.79 16.67 -0.27
C GLY A 431 10.06 17.28 0.33
N SER A 432 10.55 18.37 -0.27
CA SER A 432 11.72 19.11 0.23
C SER A 432 11.42 19.79 1.57
N THR A 433 12.30 19.63 2.57
CA THR A 433 12.23 20.38 3.85
C THR A 433 13.10 21.63 3.88
N ARG A 434 13.70 22.02 2.74
CA ARG A 434 14.45 23.28 2.65
C ARG A 434 13.54 24.45 3.03
N PHE A 435 14.05 25.33 3.88
CA PHE A 435 13.34 26.51 4.32
C PHE A 435 13.93 27.73 3.62
N GLY A 436 13.11 28.52 2.92
CA GLY A 436 13.58 29.76 2.30
C GLY A 436 14.67 29.61 1.22
N MET A 437 15.00 28.40 0.74
CA MET A 437 16.07 28.19 -0.25
C MET A 437 15.54 27.99 -1.67
N PRO A 438 16.29 28.41 -2.72
CA PRO A 438 15.93 28.11 -4.10
C PRO A 438 16.00 26.61 -4.41
N ALA A 439 15.23 26.21 -5.44
CA ALA A 439 15.35 24.87 -6.01
C ALA A 439 16.72 24.67 -6.71
N GLY A 440 17.17 23.41 -6.81
CA GLY A 440 18.43 23.06 -7.47
C GLY A 440 19.61 22.93 -6.52
N ALA A 441 20.84 23.05 -7.04
CA ALA A 441 22.04 22.88 -6.23
C ALA A 441 22.26 24.08 -5.29
N VAL A 442 22.44 23.81 -4.00
CA VAL A 442 22.81 24.80 -2.98
C VAL A 442 24.31 24.71 -2.73
N THR A 443 24.96 25.87 -2.64
CA THR A 443 26.39 26.01 -2.35
C THR A 443 26.58 27.04 -1.24
N SER A 444 27.78 27.15 -0.68
CA SER A 444 28.09 28.14 0.37
C SER A 444 27.89 29.61 -0.05
N GLY A 445 27.74 29.89 -1.35
CA GLY A 445 27.45 31.21 -1.90
C GLY A 445 26.00 31.40 -2.34
N THR A 446 25.13 30.41 -2.15
CA THR A 446 23.70 30.51 -2.48
C THR A 446 23.01 31.34 -1.41
N PHE A 447 22.27 32.38 -1.81
CA PHE A 447 21.43 33.17 -0.91
C PHE A 447 20.06 32.53 -0.71
N ALA A 448 19.41 32.86 0.40
CA ALA A 448 18.01 32.54 0.61
C ALA A 448 17.12 33.26 -0.43
N SER A 449 16.02 32.62 -0.80
CA SER A 449 15.00 33.15 -1.72
C SER A 449 14.03 34.12 -1.06
N THR A 450 13.96 34.11 0.27
CA THR A 450 13.04 34.94 1.07
C THR A 450 13.79 35.61 2.20
N SER A 451 13.54 36.91 2.39
CA SER A 451 13.98 37.61 3.59
C SER A 451 12.97 37.41 4.71
N ILE A 452 13.47 37.09 5.89
CA ILE A 452 12.70 37.01 7.13
C ILE A 452 13.26 38.09 8.05
N ASP A 453 12.40 38.99 8.52
CA ASP A 453 12.86 40.05 9.43
C ASP A 453 13.07 39.51 10.85
N ASN A 454 12.19 38.61 11.30
CA ASN A 454 12.22 38.04 12.65
C ASN A 454 11.86 36.57 12.59
N ALA A 455 12.83 35.71 12.88
CA ALA A 455 12.62 34.27 12.92
C ALA A 455 11.54 33.89 13.95
N ASN A 456 10.60 33.03 13.54
CA ASN A 456 9.58 32.46 14.40
C ASN A 456 9.64 30.92 14.33
N TYR A 457 8.89 30.22 15.17
CA TYR A 457 8.75 28.77 15.04
C TYR A 457 8.14 28.42 13.68
N SER A 458 8.78 27.50 12.98
CA SER A 458 8.13 26.77 11.90
C SER A 458 6.97 25.94 12.44
N GLY A 459 6.09 25.49 11.53
CA GLY A 459 5.24 24.34 11.82
C GLY A 459 6.08 23.09 12.10
N TYR A 460 5.46 22.07 12.68
CA TYR A 460 6.09 20.75 12.77
C TYR A 460 6.16 20.12 11.37
N ILE A 461 7.34 19.65 11.03
CA ILE A 461 7.62 18.92 9.80
C ILE A 461 7.76 17.44 10.19
N ALA A 462 6.88 16.62 9.64
CA ALA A 462 6.93 15.17 9.83
C ALA A 462 7.99 14.55 8.91
N LEU A 463 8.82 13.67 9.46
CA LEU A 463 9.90 12.96 8.78
C LEU A 463 9.67 11.45 8.86
N ASN A 464 10.24 10.71 7.91
CA ASN A 464 10.30 9.26 8.02
C ASN A 464 11.25 8.85 9.16
N PRO A 465 10.78 8.19 10.24
CA PRO A 465 11.62 7.80 11.37
C PRO A 465 12.77 6.87 10.98
N ALA A 466 12.67 6.14 9.86
CA ALA A 466 13.69 5.22 9.36
C ALA A 466 15.05 5.90 9.08
N ILE A 467 15.09 7.24 9.03
CA ILE A 467 16.34 8.00 8.92
C ILE A 467 17.18 8.00 10.21
N LEU A 468 16.58 7.65 11.36
CA LEU A 468 17.28 7.56 12.64
C LEU A 468 18.06 6.26 12.76
N ASN A 469 19.30 6.38 13.23
CA ASN A 469 20.09 5.26 13.71
C ASN A 469 19.76 5.01 15.18
N VAL A 470 19.61 3.74 15.59
CA VAL A 470 19.64 3.39 17.01
C VAL A 470 21.06 3.64 17.52
N GLY A 471 21.20 4.48 18.54
CA GLY A 471 22.48 5.02 19.00
C GLY A 471 22.71 6.45 18.52
N THR A 472 23.92 6.73 18.03
CA THR A 472 24.35 8.09 17.70
C THR A 472 23.81 8.57 16.36
N ASN A 473 23.31 9.81 16.34
CA ASN A 473 22.81 10.52 15.18
C ASN A 473 23.45 11.91 15.10
N VAL A 474 23.58 12.44 13.87
CA VAL A 474 24.10 13.80 13.65
C VAL A 474 23.14 14.59 12.77
N LEU A 475 22.54 15.62 13.36
CA LEU A 475 21.77 16.65 12.64
C LEU A 475 22.74 17.75 12.20
N SER A 476 22.80 18.01 10.90
CA SER A 476 23.61 19.07 10.29
C SER A 476 22.70 20.07 9.60
N VAL A 477 23.00 21.36 9.74
CA VAL A 477 22.20 22.45 9.14
C VAL A 477 23.14 23.47 8.53
N GLU A 478 22.89 23.89 7.29
CA GLU A 478 23.47 25.10 6.72
C GLU A 478 22.38 26.18 6.65
N VAL A 479 22.70 27.36 7.16
CA VAL A 479 21.81 28.52 7.23
C VAL A 479 22.37 29.60 6.33
N HIS A 480 21.51 30.18 5.51
CA HIS A 480 21.85 31.13 4.45
C HIS A 480 21.11 32.44 4.67
N ILE A 481 21.83 33.55 4.50
CA ILE A 481 21.23 34.89 4.51
C ILE A 481 20.57 35.19 3.15
N TRP A 482 19.63 36.15 3.13
CA TRP A 482 18.97 36.66 1.91
C TRP A 482 19.84 37.60 1.06
#